data_AF-A0A2H6K2H5-F1
#
_entry.id   AF-A0A2H6K2H5-F1
#
_cell.length_a   1.000
_cell.length_b   1.000
_cell.length_c   1.000
_cell.angle_alpha   90.00
_cell.angle_beta   90.00
_cell.angle_gamma   90.00
#
_symmetry.space_group_name_H-M   'P 1'
#
loop_
_entity.id
_entity.type
_entity.pdbx_description
1 polymer ?
#
loop_
_entity_poly.entity_id
_entity_poly.type
_entity_poly.pdbx_seq_one_letter_code
_entity_poly.pdbx_strand_id
1 'polypeptide(L)'
;MREVCSYTDFFLICSGRSPRQTKAVADEIRFQLKQGGVSVLRVEGEPEGEWILMDYLSVIVHIFTPRARDFYRLEVLWKEAPVLDVSP
;
A
#
# COMPACT_ATOMS: atom_id res chain seq x y z
N MET A 1 5.59 -11.82 2.77
CA MET A 1 4.97 -12.35 1.54
C MET A 1 5.77 -13.45 0.86
N ARG A 2 7.09 -13.59 1.09
CA ARG A 2 7.97 -14.59 0.43
C ARG A 2 7.49 -16.05 0.43
N GLU A 3 6.73 -16.47 1.43
CA GLU A 3 6.19 -17.85 1.51
C GLU A 3 4.85 -18.03 0.76
N VAL A 4 4.19 -16.92 0.39
CA VAL A 4 2.85 -16.89 -0.20
C VAL A 4 2.87 -16.35 -1.64
N CYS A 5 3.86 -15.52 -1.97
CA CYS A 5 3.97 -14.79 -3.22
C CYS A 5 5.44 -14.61 -3.62
N SER A 6 5.79 -14.95 -4.87
CA SER A 6 7.17 -14.92 -5.36
C SER A 6 7.62 -13.58 -5.94
N TYR A 7 6.69 -12.64 -6.20
CA TYR A 7 7.01 -11.37 -6.87
C TYR A 7 7.24 -10.20 -5.91
N THR A 8 6.95 -10.34 -4.61
CA THR A 8 7.10 -9.25 -3.64
C THR A 8 7.38 -9.76 -2.23
N ASP A 9 8.10 -8.96 -1.44
CA ASP A 9 8.51 -9.35 -0.09
C ASP A 9 7.49 -8.92 0.97
N PHE A 10 6.88 -7.74 0.80
CA PHE A 10 5.98 -7.13 1.78
C PHE A 10 4.74 -6.48 1.15
N PHE A 11 3.61 -6.63 1.82
CA PHE A 11 2.41 -5.85 1.59
C PHE A 11 2.24 -4.84 2.73
N LEU A 12 2.18 -3.56 2.39
CA LEU A 12 1.87 -2.50 3.34
C LEU A 12 0.44 -2.06 3.09
N ILE A 13 -0.44 -2.23 4.09
CA ILE A 13 -1.84 -1.80 4.01
C ILE A 13 -2.05 -0.64 4.97
N CYS A 14 -2.46 0.52 4.46
CA CYS A 14 -2.79 1.69 5.27
C CYS A 14 -4.11 2.33 4.82
N SER A 15 -4.61 3.28 5.61
CA SER A 15 -5.90 3.93 5.34
C SER A 15 -5.86 5.44 5.53
N GLY A 16 -6.49 6.16 4.61
CA GLY A 16 -6.80 7.57 4.72
C GLY A 16 -8.31 7.76 4.87
N ARG A 17 -8.76 8.73 5.68
CA ARG A 17 -10.19 8.95 5.98
C ARG A 17 -11.01 9.47 4.80
N SER A 18 -10.36 9.90 3.71
CA SER A 18 -11.00 10.40 2.50
C SER A 18 -10.08 10.20 1.28
N PRO A 19 -10.60 10.25 0.04
CA PRO A 19 -9.79 10.20 -1.17
C PRO A 19 -8.71 11.30 -1.25
N ARG A 20 -8.94 12.45 -0.61
CA ARG A 20 -7.92 13.49 -0.50
C ARG A 20 -6.79 13.05 0.44
N GLN A 21 -7.11 12.42 1.57
CA GLN A 21 -6.10 11.95 2.50
C GLN A 21 -5.31 10.77 1.94
N THR A 22 -5.95 9.84 1.23
CA THR A 22 -5.24 8.70 0.60
C THR A 22 -4.24 9.19 -0.45
N LYS A 23 -4.60 10.17 -1.28
CA LYS A 23 -3.66 10.80 -2.23
C LYS A 23 -2.51 11.50 -1.51
N ALA A 24 -2.79 12.25 -0.45
CA ALA A 24 -1.73 12.89 0.35
C ALA A 24 -0.76 11.87 0.96
N VAL A 25 -1.26 10.71 1.42
CA VAL A 25 -0.41 9.62 1.89
C VAL A 25 0.43 9.04 0.75
N ALA A 26 -0.16 8.82 -0.44
CA ALA A 26 0.55 8.33 -1.61
C ALA A 26 1.68 9.28 -2.04
N ASP A 27 1.39 10.58 -2.06
CA ASP A 27 2.36 11.63 -2.39
C ASP A 27 3.51 11.68 -1.37
N GLU A 28 3.21 11.58 -0.07
CA GLU A 28 4.24 11.57 0.97
C GLU A 28 5.15 10.34 0.87
N ILE A 29 4.57 9.15 0.67
CA ILE A 29 5.34 7.91 0.47
C ILE A 29 6.25 8.05 -0.76
N ARG A 30 5.69 8.55 -1.88
CA ARG A 30 6.45 8.79 -3.12
C ARG A 30 7.59 9.79 -2.88
N PHE A 31 7.33 10.87 -2.14
CA PHE A 31 8.32 11.90 -1.84
C PHE A 31 9.47 11.35 -1.00
N GLN A 32 9.17 10.69 0.13
CA GLN A 32 10.19 10.16 1.04
C GLN A 32 11.04 9.07 0.39
N LEU A 33 10.42 8.12 -0.32
CA LEU A 33 11.15 7.05 -1.00
C LEU A 33 12.05 7.60 -2.11
N LYS A 34 11.60 8.64 -2.83
CA LYS A 34 12.42 9.32 -3.83
C LYS A 34 13.64 10.00 -3.21
N GLN A 35 13.52 10.61 -2.01
CA GLN A 35 14.67 11.13 -1.28
C GLN A 35 15.68 10.03 -0.89
N GLY A 36 15.18 8.82 -0.62
CA GLY A 36 16.00 7.63 -0.39
C GLY A 36 16.53 6.93 -1.67
N GLY A 37 16.32 7.50 -2.86
CA GLY A 37 16.77 6.93 -4.13
C GLY A 37 15.87 5.82 -4.70
N VAL A 38 14.71 5.58 -4.10
CA VAL A 38 13.75 4.56 -4.54
C VAL A 38 12.63 5.22 -5.35
N SER A 39 12.49 4.82 -6.61
CA SER A 39 11.42 5.31 -7.49
C SER A 39 10.26 4.32 -7.55
N VAL A 40 9.04 4.85 -7.64
CA VAL A 40 7.85 4.02 -7.84
C VAL A 40 7.84 3.47 -9.26
N LEU A 41 7.54 2.17 -9.40
CA LEU A 41 7.47 1.51 -10.71
C LEU A 41 6.13 1.80 -11.38
N ARG A 42 5.05 1.66 -10.60
CA ARG A 42 3.68 1.84 -11.09
C ARG A 42 2.78 2.35 -9.98
N VAL A 43 1.81 3.19 -10.36
CA VAL A 43 0.74 3.66 -9.48
C VAL A 43 -0.59 3.46 -10.20
N GLU A 44 -1.57 2.86 -9.51
CA GLU A 44 -2.91 2.64 -10.02
C GLU A 44 -3.97 3.17 -9.04
N GLY A 45 -5.11 3.66 -9.55
CA GLY A 45 -6.24 4.16 -8.74
C GLY A 45 -6.04 5.54 -8.09
N GLU A 46 -4.93 6.23 -8.37
CA GLU A 46 -4.65 7.58 -7.87
C GLU A 46 -5.67 8.66 -8.30
N PRO A 47 -6.24 8.65 -9.52
CA PRO A 47 -7.26 9.61 -9.92
C PRO A 47 -8.52 9.56 -9.05
N GLU A 48 -8.97 8.36 -8.66
CA GLU A 48 -10.15 8.15 -7.81
C GLU A 48 -9.79 8.35 -6.33
N GLY A 49 -8.67 7.77 -5.88
CA GLY A 49 -8.19 7.84 -4.50
C GLY A 49 -8.94 6.94 -3.50
N GLU A 50 -9.91 6.13 -3.95
CA GLU A 50 -10.61 5.18 -3.09
C GLU A 50 -9.71 4.00 -2.68
N TRP A 51 -8.93 3.51 -3.65
CA TRP A 51 -7.88 2.53 -3.45
C TRP A 51 -6.72 2.88 -4.37
N ILE A 52 -5.58 3.22 -3.78
CA ILE A 52 -4.34 3.49 -4.50
C ILE A 52 -3.40 2.30 -4.28
N LEU A 53 -2.87 1.76 -5.37
CA LEU A 53 -1.83 0.73 -5.36
C LEU A 53 -0.52 1.36 -5.85
N MET A 54 0.54 1.22 -5.07
CA MET A 54 1.88 1.68 -5.45
C MET A 54 2.84 0.49 -5.44
N ASP A 55 3.47 0.25 -6.58
CA ASP A 55 4.40 -0.85 -6.79
C ASP A 55 5.86 -0.38 -6.71
N TYR A 56 6.61 -0.96 -5.78
CA TYR A 56 8.05 -0.78 -5.59
C TYR A 56 8.83 -2.09 -5.71
N LEU A 57 8.28 -3.09 -6.42
CA LEU A 57 8.79 -4.46 -6.56
C LEU A 57 8.81 -5.22 -5.23
N SER A 58 9.77 -4.91 -4.35
CA SER A 58 9.94 -5.59 -3.06
C SER A 58 8.83 -5.26 -2.07
N VAL A 59 8.16 -4.11 -2.23
CA VAL A 59 7.03 -3.69 -1.38
C VAL A 59 5.89 -3.22 -2.27
N ILE A 60 4.68 -3.71 -2.01
CA ILE A 60 3.45 -3.17 -2.60
C ILE A 60 2.67 -2.45 -1.51
N VAL A 61 2.36 -1.17 -1.76
CA VAL A 61 1.59 -0.33 -0.84
C VAL A 61 0.15 -0.24 -1.31
N HIS A 62 -0.78 -0.61 -0.44
CA HIS A 62 -2.21 -0.46 -0.62
C HIS A 62 -2.74 0.63 0.32
N ILE A 63 -3.25 1.71 -0.25
CA ILE A 63 -3.79 2.85 0.49
C ILE A 63 -5.29 2.90 0.22
N PHE A 64 -6.09 2.70 1.26
CA PHE A 64 -7.55 2.60 1.14
C PHE A 64 -8.29 3.75 1.85
N THR A 65 -9.48 4.08 1.36
CA THR A 65 -10.52 4.65 2.23
C THR A 65 -11.10 3.58 3.16
N PRO A 66 -11.70 3.93 4.31
CA PRO A 66 -12.27 2.92 5.21
C PRO A 66 -13.30 2.03 4.50
N ARG A 67 -14.15 2.64 3.67
CA ARG A 67 -15.16 1.94 2.88
C ARG A 67 -14.54 0.95 1.89
N ALA A 68 -13.48 1.35 1.17
CA ALA A 68 -12.82 0.46 0.23
C ALA A 68 -12.11 -0.70 0.95
N ARG A 69 -11.45 -0.43 2.08
CA ARG A 69 -10.79 -1.46 2.90
C ARG A 69 -11.78 -2.51 3.40
N ASP A 70 -12.93 -2.07 3.91
CA ASP A 70 -13.99 -2.96 4.40
C ASP A 70 -14.65 -3.78 3.28
N PHE A 71 -14.67 -3.24 2.05
CA PHE A 71 -15.20 -3.95 0.88
C PHE A 71 -14.22 -5.01 0.36
N TYR A 72 -12.95 -4.67 0.17
CA TYR A 72 -11.95 -5.56 -0.42
C TYR A 72 -11.35 -6.55 0.58
N ARG A 73 -11.25 -6.18 1.87
CA ARG A 73 -10.78 -7.04 2.98
C ARG A 73 -9.52 -7.84 2.64
N LEU A 74 -8.51 -7.18 2.08
CA LEU A 74 -7.28 -7.85 1.64
C LEU A 74 -6.57 -8.59 2.78
N GLU A 75 -6.74 -8.15 4.03
CA GLU A 75 -6.21 -8.82 5.22
C GLU A 75 -6.77 -10.23 5.39
N VAL A 76 -8.00 -10.48 4.94
CA VAL A 76 -8.61 -11.82 4.97
C VAL A 76 -7.97 -12.71 3.90
N LEU A 77 -7.68 -12.15 2.73
CA LEU A 77 -7.06 -12.86 1.62
C LEU A 77 -5.62 -13.29 1.98
N TRP A 78 -4.88 -12.41 2.65
CA TRP A 78 -3.47 -12.62 2.99
C TRP A 78 -3.26 -13.01 4.46
N LYS A 79 -4.29 -13.55 5.13
CA LYS A 79 -4.26 -13.91 6.55
C LYS A 79 -3.14 -14.88 6.95
N GLU A 80 -2.63 -15.66 5.99
CA GLU A 80 -1.57 -16.65 6.20
C GLU A 80 -0.17 -16.04 6.11
N ALA A 81 -0.05 -14.80 5.62
CA ALA A 81 1.20 -14.08 5.61
C ALA A 81 1.53 -13.59 7.03
N PRO A 82 2.78 -13.77 7.52
CA PRO A 82 3.21 -13.21 8.79
C PRO A 82 3.02 -11.69 8.82
N VAL A 83 2.47 -11.19 9.93
CA VAL A 83 2.35 -9.75 10.18
C VAL A 83 3.64 -9.25 10.82
N LEU A 84 4.29 -8.29 10.18
CA LEU A 84 5.45 -7.60 10.73
C LEU A 84 4.97 -6.36 11.50
N ASP A 85 5.22 -6.32 12.81
CA ASP A 85 5.01 -5.11 13.61
C ASP A 85 6.14 -4.12 13.33
N VAL A 86 5.75 -2.91 12.93
CA VAL A 86 6.66 -1.79 12.58
C VAL A 86 6.47 -0.60 13.52
N SER A 87 5.86 -0.83 14.69
CA SER A 87 5.80 0.18 15.75
C SER A 87 7.22 0.56 16.22
N PRO A 88 7.46 1.85 16.52
CA PRO A 88 8.75 2.34 16.99
C PRO A 88 9.12 1.87 18.40
#